data_AF-A0AAD9FDD5-F1
#
_entry.id   AF-A0AAD9FDD5-F1
#
_cell.length_a   1.000
_cell.length_b   1.000
_cell.length_c   1.000
_cell.angle_alpha   90.00
_cell.angle_beta   90.00
_cell.angle_gamma   90.00
#
_symmetry.space_group_name_H-M   'P 1'
#
loop_
_entity.id
_entity.type
_entity.pdbx_description
1 polymer ?
#
loop_
_entity_poly.entity_id
_entity_poly.type
_entity_poly.pdbx_seq_one_letter_code
_entity_poly.pdbx_strand_id
1 'polypeptide(L)'
;MKMRLVFLFLTLVVLVAARPKAGPKQKCKSGPVDLVFLIDSSRSVRPHEFETMRKFMIDILSTLDIGLNATRVGWCSTPARSALSSP
;
A
#
# COMPACT_ATOMS: atom_id res chain seq x y z
N MET A 1 58.23 -3.41 -1.26
CA MET A 1 57.09 -2.50 -1.59
C MET A 1 55.98 -3.18 -2.39
N LYS A 2 56.28 -4.09 -3.32
CA LYS A 2 55.29 -4.88 -4.10
C LYS A 2 54.24 -5.60 -3.23
N MET A 3 54.65 -6.26 -2.14
CA MET A 3 53.75 -7.03 -1.27
C MET A 3 52.68 -6.16 -0.60
N ARG A 4 53.04 -4.96 -0.12
CA ARG A 4 52.09 -4.03 0.52
C ARG A 4 51.07 -3.48 -0.48
N LEU A 5 51.50 -3.26 -1.72
CA LEU A 5 50.62 -2.82 -2.80
C LEU A 5 49.60 -3.90 -3.18
N VAL A 6 50.01 -5.17 -3.16
CA VAL A 6 49.11 -6.32 -3.39
C VAL A 6 48.07 -6.44 -2.28
N PHE A 7 48.46 -6.30 -1.01
CA PHE A 7 47.51 -6.33 0.11
C PHE A 7 46.51 -5.17 0.05
N LEU A 8 46.96 -3.95 -0.27
CA LEU A 8 46.08 -2.78 -0.46
C LEU A 8 45.09 -2.97 -1.61
N PHE A 9 45.54 -3.57 -2.72
CA PHE A 9 44.64 -3.92 -3.82
C PHE A 9 43.64 -4.99 -3.41
N LEU A 10 44.09 -6.03 -2.70
CA LEU A 10 43.24 -7.13 -2.29
C LEU A 10 42.16 -6.66 -1.30
N THR A 11 42.52 -5.82 -0.32
CA THR A 11 41.54 -5.26 0.63
C THR A 11 40.55 -4.33 -0.05
N LEU A 12 41.00 -3.51 -1.01
CA LEU A 12 40.11 -2.65 -1.81
C LEU A 12 39.13 -3.49 -2.65
N VAL A 13 39.60 -4.55 -3.30
CA VAL A 13 38.76 -5.48 -4.07
C VAL A 13 37.73 -6.17 -3.17
N VAL A 14 38.15 -6.65 -2.00
CA VAL A 14 37.24 -7.26 -1.00
C VAL A 14 36.19 -6.25 -0.53
N LEU A 15 36.60 -5.02 -0.21
CA LEU A 15 35.70 -3.96 0.25
C LEU A 15 34.67 -3.56 -0.82
N VAL A 16 35.10 -3.51 -2.10
CA VAL A 16 34.23 -3.22 -3.24
C VAL A 16 33.28 -4.38 -3.56
N ALA A 17 33.74 -5.63 -3.43
CA ALA A 17 32.94 -6.82 -3.68
C ALA A 17 31.95 -7.15 -2.55
N ALA A 18 32.22 -6.71 -1.31
CA ALA A 18 31.39 -6.93 -0.13
C ALA A 18 30.10 -6.09 -0.10
N ARG A 19 29.67 -5.50 -1.22
CA ARG A 19 28.38 -4.79 -1.28
C ARG A 19 27.24 -5.78 -0.97
N PRO A 20 26.39 -5.50 0.04
CA PRO A 20 25.24 -6.35 0.32
C PRO A 20 24.35 -6.35 -0.93
N LYS A 21 24.24 -7.51 -1.58
CA LYS A 21 23.21 -7.71 -2.61
C LYS A 21 21.88 -7.62 -1.89
N ALA A 22 21.12 -6.57 -2.19
CA ALA A 22 19.72 -6.48 -1.78
C ALA A 22 19.05 -7.81 -2.16
N GLY A 23 18.45 -8.47 -1.17
CA GLY A 23 17.77 -9.75 -1.37
C GLY A 23 16.70 -9.62 -2.46
N PRO A 24 16.23 -10.74 -3.04
CA PRO A 24 15.19 -10.71 -4.04
C PRO A 24 14.00 -9.91 -3.50
N LYS A 25 13.64 -8.82 -4.19
CA LYS A 25 12.44 -8.05 -3.88
C LYS A 25 11.27 -9.00 -4.00
N GLN A 26 10.58 -9.30 -2.90
CA GLN A 26 9.33 -10.03 -2.94
C GLN A 26 8.38 -9.24 -3.85
N LYS A 27 8.07 -9.81 -5.01
CA LYS A 27 7.04 -9.26 -5.89
C LYS A 27 5.69 -9.56 -5.25
N CYS A 28 4.77 -8.60 -5.31
CA CYS A 28 3.39 -8.84 -4.93
C CYS A 28 2.83 -10.00 -5.76
N LYS A 29 2.05 -10.87 -5.12
CA LYS A 29 1.31 -11.92 -5.84
C LYS A 29 0.31 -11.26 -6.77
N SER A 30 0.34 -11.64 -8.04
CA SER A 30 -0.61 -11.16 -9.05
C SER A 30 -1.88 -12.02 -9.02
N GLY A 31 -3.05 -11.40 -9.18
CA GLY A 31 -4.34 -12.11 -9.24
C GLY A 31 -5.51 -11.25 -8.78
N PRO A 32 -6.73 -11.81 -8.74
CA PRO A 32 -7.92 -11.13 -8.24
C PRO A 32 -7.74 -10.68 -6.79
N VAL A 33 -8.21 -9.47 -6.47
CA VAL A 33 -8.09 -8.87 -5.13
C VAL A 33 -9.47 -8.45 -4.63
N ASP A 34 -9.78 -8.75 -3.38
CA ASP A 34 -10.94 -8.19 -2.68
C ASP A 34 -10.54 -6.94 -1.91
N LEU A 35 -11.11 -5.79 -2.25
CA LEU A 35 -10.91 -4.53 -1.55
C LEU A 35 -12.20 -4.08 -0.89
N VAL A 36 -12.20 -3.92 0.43
CA VAL A 36 -13.37 -3.43 1.18
C VAL A 36 -13.02 -2.14 1.89
N PHE A 37 -13.78 -1.09 1.62
CA PHE A 37 -13.65 0.18 2.31
C PHE A 37 -14.55 0.21 3.55
N LEU A 38 -13.96 0.37 4.73
CA LEU A 38 -14.68 0.66 5.98
C LEU A 38 -14.64 2.15 6.25
N ILE A 39 -15.82 2.76 6.30
CA ILE A 39 -15.92 4.22 6.27
C ILE A 39 -16.75 4.71 7.45
N ASP A 40 -16.20 5.67 8.19
CA ASP A 40 -16.89 6.24 9.33
C ASP A 40 -17.86 7.34 8.87
N SER A 41 -19.15 7.15 9.15
CA SER A 41 -20.21 8.15 8.98
C SER A 41 -20.79 8.60 10.33
N SER A 42 -20.03 8.43 11.41
CA SER A 42 -20.41 8.88 12.75
C SER A 42 -20.57 10.40 12.85
N ARG A 43 -21.20 10.87 13.94
CA ARG A 43 -21.47 12.30 14.16
C ARG A 43 -20.21 13.17 14.31
N SER A 44 -19.07 12.57 14.66
CA SER A 44 -17.80 13.32 14.74
C SER A 44 -17.26 13.68 13.36
N VAL A 45 -17.68 12.95 12.32
CA VAL A 45 -17.27 13.21 10.94
C VAL A 45 -18.20 14.27 10.35
N ARG A 46 -17.62 15.40 9.94
CA ARG A 46 -18.41 16.47 9.31
C ARG A 46 -18.79 16.09 7.89
N PRO A 47 -19.91 16.60 7.33
CA PRO A 47 -20.32 16.27 5.96
C PRO A 47 -19.25 16.54 4.90
N HIS A 48 -18.49 17.63 5.04
CA HIS A 48 -17.36 17.95 4.16
C HIS A 48 -16.22 16.92 4.25
N GLU A 49 -15.93 16.41 5.45
CA GLU A 49 -14.87 15.41 5.65
C GLU A 49 -15.28 14.06 5.05
N PHE A 50 -16.56 13.68 5.21
CA PHE A 50 -17.13 12.51 4.56
C PHE A 50 -17.06 12.63 3.03
N GLU A 51 -17.41 13.79 2.47
CA GLU A 51 -17.34 14.03 1.03
C GLU A 51 -15.88 13.98 0.52
N THR A 52 -14.93 14.48 1.30
CA THR A 52 -13.50 14.38 0.98
C THR A 52 -13.05 12.91 0.95
N MET A 53 -13.46 12.12 1.93
CA MET A 53 -13.17 10.69 2.01
C MET A 53 -13.79 9.92 0.84
N ARG A 54 -15.03 10.26 0.48
CA ARG A 54 -15.73 9.69 -0.68
C ARG A 54 -15.00 9.99 -1.99
N LYS A 55 -14.54 11.22 -2.21
CA LYS A 55 -13.77 11.58 -3.42
C LYS A 55 -12.46 10.81 -3.50
N PHE A 56 -11.73 10.73 -2.39
CA PHE A 56 -10.50 9.95 -2.33
C PHE A 56 -10.72 8.47 -2.68
N MET A 57 -11.83 7.88 -2.20
CA MET A 57 -12.19 6.52 -2.62
C MET A 57 -12.46 6.42 -4.12
N ILE A 58 -13.22 7.35 -4.69
CA ILE A 58 -13.50 7.37 -6.13
C ILE A 58 -12.19 7.45 -6.93
N ASP A 59 -11.24 8.28 -6.47
CA ASP A 59 -9.92 8.39 -7.10
C ASP A 59 -9.17 7.06 -7.07
N ILE A 60 -9.18 6.33 -5.94
CA ILE A 60 -8.59 4.98 -5.87
C ILE A 60 -9.29 4.04 -6.85
N LEU A 61 -10.62 3.98 -6.82
CA LEU A 61 -11.40 3.09 -7.69
C LEU A 61 -11.13 3.34 -9.17
N SER A 62 -10.88 4.59 -9.56
CA SER A 62 -10.56 4.95 -10.95
C SER A 62 -9.25 4.33 -11.47
N THR A 63 -8.38 3.87 -10.56
CA THR A 63 -7.08 3.26 -10.90
C THR A 63 -7.11 1.73 -10.89
N LEU A 64 -8.21 1.12 -10.41
CA LEU A 64 -8.33 -0.33 -10.25
C LEU A 64 -9.01 -0.97 -11.46
N ASP A 65 -8.56 -2.17 -11.82
CA ASP A 65 -9.25 -3.03 -12.78
C ASP A 65 -10.37 -3.80 -12.06
N ILE A 66 -11.59 -3.23 -12.10
CA ILE A 66 -12.73 -3.76 -11.34
C ILE A 66 -13.49 -4.81 -12.16
N GLY A 67 -13.62 -6.02 -11.63
CA GLY A 67 -14.35 -7.10 -12.27
C GLY A 67 -14.40 -8.37 -11.44
N LEU A 68 -15.29 -9.31 -11.79
CA LEU A 68 -15.46 -10.57 -11.07
C LEU A 68 -14.19 -11.43 -11.02
N ASN A 69 -13.38 -11.35 -12.09
CA ASN A 69 -12.11 -12.05 -12.26
C ASN A 69 -10.88 -11.14 -12.02
N ALA A 70 -11.09 -9.94 -11.47
CA ALA A 70 -10.05 -8.95 -11.22
C ALA A 70 -10.22 -8.38 -9.80
N THR A 71 -10.22 -7.06 -9.62
CA THR A 71 -10.50 -6.46 -8.31
C THR A 71 -12.01 -6.43 -8.05
N ARG A 72 -12.43 -7.03 -6.93
CA ARG A 72 -13.80 -6.93 -6.42
C ARG A 72 -13.81 -5.90 -5.30
N VAL A 73 -14.82 -5.04 -5.31
CA VAL A 73 -14.90 -3.90 -4.39
C VAL A 73 -16.15 -3.99 -3.54
N GLY A 74 -15.99 -3.87 -2.23
CA GLY A 74 -17.07 -3.69 -1.28
C GLY A 74 -16.95 -2.36 -0.53
N TRP A 75 -18.07 -1.91 0.02
CA TRP A 75 -18.14 -0.76 0.91
C TRP A 75 -18.98 -1.11 2.13
N CYS A 76 -18.55 -0.67 3.29
CA CYS A 76 -19.32 -0.72 4.52
C CYS A 76 -19.12 0.59 5.28
N SER A 77 -20.19 1.15 5.82
CA SER A 77 -20.10 2.34 6.68
C SER A 77 -20.69 2.09 8.05
N THR A 78 -20.14 2.78 9.05
CA THR A 78 -20.76 2.85 10.37
C THR A 78 -22.18 3.44 10.24
N PRO A 79 -23.15 3.04 11.07
CA PRO A 79 -24.51 3.57 10.99
C PRO A 79 -24.56 5.08 11.26
N ALA A 80 -25.22 5.84 10.38
CA ALA A 80 -25.64 7.19 10.70
C ALA A 80 -26.66 7.13 11.84
N ARG A 81 -26.54 7.99 12.86
CA ARG A 81 -27.44 7.95 14.03
C ARG A 81 -28.92 8.15 13.68
N SER A 82 -29.24 8.78 12.54
CA SER A 82 -30.60 8.87 12.00
C SER A 82 -31.23 7.52 11.66
N ALA A 83 -30.42 6.50 11.34
CA ALA A 83 -30.88 5.14 11.08
C ALA A 83 -31.09 4.32 12.38
N LEU A 84 -30.47 4.73 13.50
CA LEU A 84 -30.63 4.08 14.81
C LEU A 84 -31.71 4.75 15.68
N SER A 85 -32.30 5.86 15.20
CA SER A 85 -33.39 6.58 15.88
C SER A 85 -34.76 6.39 15.24
N SER A 86 -34.89 5.48 14.26
CA SER A 86 -36.18 5.10 13.68
C SER A 86 -36.65 3.81 14.38
N PRO A 87 -37.90 3.75 14.87
CA PRO A 87 -38.43 2.57 15.56
C PRO A 87 -38.57 1.35 14.63
#